data_AF-A0A7K3NS50-F1
#
_entry.id   AF-A0A7K3NS50-F1
#
_cell.length_a   1.000
_cell.length_b   1.000
_cell.length_c   1.000
_cell.angle_alpha   90.00
_cell.angle_beta   90.00
_cell.angle_gamma   90.00
#
_symmetry.space_group_name_H-M   'P 1'
#
loop_
_entity.id
_entity.type
_entity.pdbx_description
1 polymer ?
#
loop_
_entity_poly.entity_id
_entity_poly.type
_entity_poly.pdbx_seq_one_letter_code
_entity_poly.pdbx_strand_id
1 'polypeptide(L)'
;MSPSADTTYAGVIEGAGDFRKSGAATLTLSGANTYTGDTAITAGTLRVIGSLASQSVDVAAGALFDMSPTANTTYAGVISGAGDFRKSGTATLTLSGNNTYTGDTTITAGTLRVTGSLASQSVAVAAGALFDMSPTANTTYAGVIEGAGDFQKSGAATLTLSGNNTYTGDTTITAGTLRVTGSLASQSVDVAAGALFGMSPAANTTYAGVISGAGNFQKSGAATLTLSGNNTYTGDTTITAGTLRVTGSLASQSVAVSSGALFDMSPSTNTTYAGVISGAGNFQKSGAATLTLSGNNTYTGATTVSAGTLGVTGSLATSSINVASGATMNFSGSLTNLSS
;
A
#
# COMPACT_ATOMS: atom_id res chain seq x y z
N MET A 1 24.00 -12.01 -29.57
CA MET A 1 25.20 -12.46 -28.82
C MET A 1 24.88 -13.70 -27.99
N SER A 2 25.76 -14.71 -28.03
CA SER A 2 25.58 -15.99 -27.30
C SER A 2 26.86 -16.37 -26.54
N PRO A 3 27.23 -15.63 -25.48
CA PRO A 3 28.49 -15.89 -24.80
C PRO A 3 28.49 -17.25 -24.08
N SER A 4 29.63 -17.95 -24.13
CA SER A 4 29.85 -19.23 -23.44
C SER A 4 30.27 -19.07 -21.96
N ALA A 5 30.67 -17.87 -21.56
CA ALA A 5 31.04 -17.48 -20.20
C ALA A 5 30.61 -16.03 -19.94
N ASP A 6 30.54 -15.63 -18.67
CA ASP A 6 30.14 -14.27 -18.31
C ASP A 6 31.05 -13.23 -18.99
N THR A 7 30.45 -12.30 -19.73
CA THR A 7 31.18 -11.36 -20.59
C THR A 7 30.63 -9.95 -20.42
N THR A 8 31.51 -8.95 -20.47
CA THR A 8 31.14 -7.54 -20.52
C THR A 8 31.45 -6.95 -21.89
N TYR A 9 30.45 -6.32 -22.52
CA TYR A 9 30.62 -5.46 -23.69
C TYR A 9 30.55 -4.00 -23.24
N ALA A 10 31.69 -3.31 -23.36
CA ALA A 10 31.83 -1.91 -22.95
C ALA A 10 31.55 -0.89 -24.05
N GLY A 11 31.37 -1.34 -25.30
CA GLY A 11 31.06 -0.47 -26.43
C GLY A 11 29.60 0.01 -26.42
N VAL A 12 29.28 0.83 -27.42
CA VAL A 12 27.91 1.24 -27.74
C VAL A 12 27.34 0.29 -28.78
N ILE A 13 26.08 -0.10 -28.63
CA ILE A 13 25.27 -0.74 -29.68
C ILE A 13 24.29 0.31 -30.19
N GLU A 14 24.29 0.54 -31.50
CA GLU A 14 23.49 1.57 -32.18
C GLU A 14 22.78 1.01 -33.42
N GLY A 15 21.83 1.78 -33.97
CA GLY A 15 21.04 1.41 -35.15
C GLY A 15 19.62 0.94 -34.84
N ALA A 16 18.90 0.51 -35.87
CA ALA A 16 17.47 0.14 -35.77
C ALA A 16 17.22 -1.38 -35.70
N GLY A 17 18.27 -2.19 -35.75
CA GLY A 17 18.14 -3.66 -35.76
C GLY A 17 17.89 -4.26 -34.37
N ASP A 18 17.31 -5.46 -34.36
CA ASP A 18 17.05 -6.22 -33.13
C ASP A 18 18.35 -6.70 -32.47
N PHE A 19 18.35 -6.74 -31.14
CA PHE A 19 19.37 -7.38 -30.33
C PHE A 19 18.86 -8.72 -29.75
N ARG A 20 19.57 -9.82 -30.00
CA ARG A 20 19.23 -11.13 -29.40
C ARG A 20 20.33 -11.59 -28.45
N LYS A 21 19.98 -11.88 -27.19
CA LYS A 21 20.85 -12.55 -26.20
C LYS A 21 20.40 -14.00 -26.02
N SER A 22 21.32 -14.93 -26.25
CA SER A 22 21.14 -16.37 -26.02
C SER A 22 22.29 -16.95 -25.18
N GLY A 23 22.25 -18.25 -24.91
CA GLY A 23 23.23 -18.94 -24.06
C GLY A 23 23.04 -18.68 -22.56
N ALA A 24 23.48 -19.62 -21.72
CA ALA A 24 23.19 -19.58 -20.28
C ALA A 24 23.95 -18.49 -19.51
N ALA A 25 25.09 -18.02 -20.03
CA ALA A 25 25.94 -17.05 -19.34
C ALA A 25 25.33 -15.63 -19.28
N THR A 26 25.89 -14.81 -18.40
CA THR A 26 25.56 -13.38 -18.28
C THR A 26 26.28 -12.58 -19.36
N LEU A 27 25.52 -11.76 -20.10
CA LEU A 27 26.09 -10.69 -20.91
C LEU A 27 25.86 -9.36 -20.20
N THR A 28 26.91 -8.63 -19.87
CA THR A 28 26.83 -7.28 -19.30
C THR A 28 27.05 -6.24 -20.40
N LEU A 29 26.09 -5.33 -20.58
CA LEU A 29 26.24 -4.13 -21.41
C LEU A 29 26.54 -2.94 -20.50
N SER A 30 27.75 -2.40 -20.56
CA SER A 30 28.15 -1.25 -19.71
C SER A 30 28.20 0.08 -20.45
N GLY A 31 28.19 0.08 -21.79
CA GLY A 31 28.08 1.29 -22.60
C GLY A 31 26.66 1.83 -22.67
N ALA A 32 26.51 3.02 -23.26
CA ALA A 32 25.21 3.64 -23.53
C ALA A 32 24.62 3.07 -24.84
N ASN A 33 23.71 2.10 -24.76
CA ASN A 33 23.18 1.42 -25.95
C ASN A 33 21.97 2.19 -26.49
N THR A 34 22.12 2.77 -27.67
CA THR A 34 21.17 3.69 -28.31
C THR A 34 20.35 3.05 -29.42
N TYR A 35 20.51 1.75 -29.67
CA TYR A 35 19.72 1.04 -30.66
C TYR A 35 18.24 1.06 -30.32
N THR A 36 17.40 1.14 -31.35
CA THR A 36 15.94 1.26 -31.22
C THR A 36 15.19 -0.01 -31.57
N GLY A 37 15.84 -1.00 -32.19
CA GLY A 37 15.22 -2.31 -32.43
C GLY A 37 14.85 -3.03 -31.14
N ASP A 38 14.14 -4.14 -31.27
CA ASP A 38 13.69 -4.92 -30.12
C ASP A 38 14.82 -5.74 -29.51
N THR A 39 14.70 -6.08 -28.22
CA THR A 39 15.62 -6.97 -27.53
C THR A 39 14.92 -8.29 -27.20
N ALA A 40 15.49 -9.42 -27.59
CA ALA A 40 15.03 -10.73 -27.13
C ALA A 40 16.10 -11.41 -26.26
N ILE A 41 15.74 -11.80 -25.05
CA ILE A 41 16.58 -12.57 -24.13
C ILE A 41 16.02 -13.99 -24.10
N THR A 42 16.63 -14.89 -24.87
CA THR A 42 16.13 -16.26 -25.02
C THR A 42 16.70 -17.24 -24.01
N ALA A 43 17.82 -16.91 -23.37
CA ALA A 43 18.43 -17.67 -22.28
C ALA A 43 19.45 -16.84 -21.49
N GLY A 44 19.69 -17.27 -20.24
CA GLY A 44 20.67 -16.67 -19.34
C GLY A 44 20.29 -15.25 -18.91
N THR A 45 21.30 -14.45 -18.56
CA THR A 45 21.09 -13.09 -18.07
C THR A 45 21.57 -12.05 -19.09
N LEU A 46 20.74 -11.05 -19.37
CA LEU A 46 21.21 -9.77 -19.92
C LEU A 46 21.27 -8.76 -18.79
N ARG A 47 22.48 -8.33 -18.42
CA ARG A 47 22.71 -7.27 -17.44
C ARG A 47 23.02 -5.95 -18.14
N VAL A 48 22.35 -4.87 -17.78
CA VAL A 48 22.58 -3.53 -18.32
C VAL A 48 23.00 -2.60 -17.19
N ILE A 49 24.24 -2.11 -17.24
CA ILE A 49 24.75 -1.10 -16.30
C ILE A 49 24.63 0.30 -16.91
N GLY A 50 24.84 0.41 -18.23
CA GLY A 50 24.65 1.66 -18.97
C GLY A 50 23.18 1.93 -19.29
N SER A 51 22.91 2.59 -20.42
CA SER A 51 21.55 2.82 -20.91
C SER A 51 21.12 1.80 -21.96
N LEU A 52 19.80 1.67 -22.13
CA LEU A 52 19.16 0.84 -23.15
C LEU A 52 18.00 1.63 -23.78
N ALA A 53 18.07 1.88 -25.09
CA ALA A 53 17.02 2.57 -25.85
C ALA A 53 16.06 1.64 -26.61
N SER A 54 16.22 0.32 -26.47
CA SER A 54 15.40 -0.72 -27.10
C SER A 54 13.89 -0.45 -26.91
N GLN A 55 13.10 -0.55 -27.98
CA GLN A 55 11.65 -0.31 -27.92
C GLN A 55 10.91 -1.35 -27.06
N SER A 56 11.38 -2.58 -27.07
CA SER A 56 10.88 -3.64 -26.20
C SER A 56 12.00 -4.57 -25.71
N VAL A 57 11.74 -5.29 -24.63
CA VAL A 57 12.55 -6.43 -24.17
C VAL A 57 11.63 -7.62 -23.93
N ASP A 58 11.74 -8.66 -24.76
CA ASP A 58 11.08 -9.95 -24.53
C ASP A 58 11.99 -10.88 -23.73
N VAL A 59 11.53 -11.31 -22.56
CA VAL A 59 12.30 -12.17 -21.64
C VAL A 59 11.68 -13.58 -21.64
N ALA A 60 12.37 -14.54 -22.23
CA ALA A 60 11.92 -15.93 -22.26
C ALA A 60 11.89 -16.53 -20.84
N ALA A 61 11.04 -17.55 -20.64
CA ALA A 61 10.98 -18.27 -19.37
C ALA A 61 12.36 -18.80 -18.95
N GLY A 62 12.74 -18.58 -17.69
CA GLY A 62 14.04 -18.95 -17.14
C GLY A 62 15.21 -18.06 -17.57
N ALA A 63 14.97 -17.02 -18.38
CA ALA A 63 15.94 -15.95 -18.61
C ALA A 63 15.71 -14.79 -17.63
N LEU A 64 16.75 -13.96 -17.47
CA LEU A 64 16.74 -12.81 -16.57
C LEU A 64 17.13 -11.53 -17.31
N PHE A 65 16.32 -10.49 -17.16
CA PHE A 65 16.70 -9.13 -17.51
C PHE A 65 17.10 -8.37 -16.25
N ASP A 66 18.39 -8.02 -16.12
CA ASP A 66 18.92 -7.28 -14.97
C ASP A 66 19.30 -5.85 -15.36
N MET A 67 18.60 -4.86 -14.83
CA MET A 67 18.98 -3.45 -14.97
C MET A 67 19.66 -2.95 -13.71
N SER A 68 20.93 -2.55 -13.85
CA SER A 68 21.83 -2.12 -12.78
C SER A 68 22.33 -0.67 -12.98
N PRO A 69 21.46 0.33 -13.19
CA PRO A 69 21.92 1.68 -13.52
C PRO A 69 22.71 2.30 -12.36
N THR A 70 23.78 3.03 -12.71
CA THR A 70 24.61 3.81 -11.77
C THR A 70 24.15 5.26 -11.61
N ALA A 71 23.25 5.71 -12.48
CA ALA A 71 22.59 7.01 -12.44
C ALA A 71 21.09 6.84 -12.70
N ASN A 72 20.28 7.82 -12.27
CA ASN A 72 18.83 7.74 -12.47
C ASN A 72 18.51 7.59 -13.96
N THR A 73 17.77 6.54 -14.30
CA THR A 73 17.51 6.14 -15.68
C THR A 73 16.03 5.86 -15.87
N THR A 74 15.49 6.23 -17.02
CA THR A 74 14.13 5.85 -17.44
C THR A 74 14.21 4.88 -18.61
N TYR A 75 13.53 3.74 -18.49
CA TYR A 75 13.28 2.83 -19.60
C TYR A 75 11.81 2.97 -20.03
N ALA A 76 11.62 3.46 -21.26
CA ALA A 76 10.30 3.73 -21.81
C ALA A 76 9.70 2.56 -22.61
N GLY A 77 10.54 1.59 -22.99
CA GLY A 77 10.09 0.41 -23.71
C GLY A 77 9.27 -0.55 -22.85
N VAL A 78 8.66 -1.53 -23.52
CA VAL A 78 7.85 -2.58 -22.87
C VAL A 78 8.71 -3.79 -22.56
N ILE A 79 8.71 -4.24 -21.30
CA ILE A 79 9.24 -5.56 -20.94
C ILE A 79 8.09 -6.59 -21.00
N SER A 80 8.30 -7.69 -21.73
CA SER A 80 7.32 -8.77 -21.94
C SER A 80 7.93 -10.15 -21.68
N GLY A 81 7.10 -11.18 -21.78
CA GLY A 81 7.53 -12.58 -21.67
C GLY A 81 7.32 -13.17 -20.27
N ALA A 82 7.86 -14.36 -20.06
CA ALA A 82 7.66 -15.14 -18.84
C ALA A 82 8.92 -15.22 -17.95
N GLY A 83 10.02 -14.60 -18.37
CA GLY A 83 11.26 -14.52 -17.60
C GLY A 83 11.22 -13.43 -16.55
N ASP A 84 12.24 -13.45 -15.70
CA ASP A 84 12.32 -12.60 -14.53
C ASP A 84 12.96 -11.25 -14.86
N PHE A 85 12.63 -10.26 -14.03
CA PHE A 85 13.23 -8.94 -14.06
C PHE A 85 13.94 -8.64 -12.74
N ARG A 86 15.16 -8.13 -12.81
CA ARG A 86 15.91 -7.65 -11.63
C ARG A 86 16.28 -6.19 -11.78
N LYS A 87 15.96 -5.41 -10.74
CA LYS A 87 16.57 -4.10 -10.50
C LYS A 87 17.73 -4.27 -9.52
N SER A 88 18.91 -3.88 -9.96
CA SER A 88 20.12 -3.76 -9.14
C SER A 88 20.75 -2.38 -9.27
N GLY A 89 21.89 -2.14 -8.63
CA GLY A 89 22.50 -0.81 -8.56
C GLY A 89 21.73 0.15 -7.63
N THR A 90 22.40 1.19 -7.15
CA THR A 90 21.88 2.10 -6.12
C THR A 90 20.98 3.21 -6.66
N ALA A 91 21.00 3.47 -7.96
CA ALA A 91 20.21 4.54 -8.57
C ALA A 91 18.72 4.19 -8.69
N THR A 92 17.91 5.19 -9.03
CA THR A 92 16.53 4.98 -9.45
C THR A 92 16.47 4.45 -10.88
N LEU A 93 15.74 3.36 -11.10
CA LEU A 93 15.25 2.97 -12.42
C LEU A 93 13.76 3.29 -12.50
N THR A 94 13.35 4.08 -13.50
CA THR A 94 11.94 4.32 -13.79
C THR A 94 11.52 3.47 -14.99
N LEU A 95 10.52 2.61 -14.80
CA LEU A 95 9.82 1.92 -15.88
C LEU A 95 8.56 2.73 -16.23
N SER A 96 8.56 3.35 -17.40
CA SER A 96 7.43 4.17 -17.87
C SER A 96 6.56 3.48 -18.92
N GLY A 97 7.04 2.39 -19.51
CA GLY A 97 6.26 1.54 -20.41
C GLY A 97 5.22 0.71 -19.66
N ASN A 98 4.27 0.15 -20.42
CA ASN A 98 3.30 -0.82 -19.90
C ASN A 98 3.92 -2.21 -19.89
N ASN A 99 4.59 -2.59 -18.81
CA ASN A 99 5.30 -3.85 -18.73
C ASN A 99 4.32 -5.01 -18.50
N THR A 100 4.38 -6.02 -19.37
CA THR A 100 3.44 -7.14 -19.44
C THR A 100 4.06 -8.49 -19.10
N TYR A 101 5.33 -8.51 -18.69
CA TYR A 101 6.01 -9.74 -18.29
C TYR A 101 5.35 -10.36 -17.04
N THR A 102 5.33 -11.69 -16.99
CA THR A 102 4.70 -12.45 -15.91
C THR A 102 5.71 -13.07 -14.96
N GLY A 103 7.01 -13.14 -15.30
CA GLY A 103 8.04 -13.60 -14.36
C GLY A 103 8.16 -12.68 -13.15
N ASP A 104 8.97 -13.07 -12.19
CA ASP A 104 9.10 -12.35 -10.92
C ASP A 104 9.94 -11.09 -11.06
N THR A 105 9.73 -10.13 -10.17
CA THR A 105 10.55 -8.92 -10.03
C THR A 105 11.38 -9.00 -8.76
N THR A 106 12.70 -8.85 -8.86
CA THR A 106 13.56 -8.69 -7.68
C THR A 106 14.19 -7.29 -7.65
N ILE A 107 14.05 -6.56 -6.55
CA ILE A 107 14.71 -5.27 -6.30
C ILE A 107 15.78 -5.49 -5.24
N THR A 108 17.03 -5.51 -5.67
CA THR A 108 18.19 -5.80 -4.80
C THR A 108 18.81 -4.56 -4.17
N ALA A 109 18.67 -3.39 -4.80
CA ALA A 109 19.20 -2.12 -4.33
C ALA A 109 18.53 -0.93 -5.03
N GLY A 110 18.63 0.25 -4.40
CA GLY A 110 18.13 1.51 -4.94
C GLY A 110 16.61 1.52 -5.06
N THR A 111 16.10 2.26 -6.04
CA THR A 111 14.65 2.40 -6.27
C THR A 111 14.25 1.82 -7.62
N LEU A 112 13.22 0.98 -7.63
CA LEU A 112 12.43 0.71 -8.83
C LEU A 112 11.18 1.58 -8.78
N ARG A 113 11.08 2.56 -9.68
CA ARG A 113 9.88 3.39 -9.86
C ARG A 113 9.08 2.88 -11.06
N VAL A 114 7.78 2.73 -10.92
CA VAL A 114 6.87 2.35 -12.01
C VAL A 114 5.85 3.45 -12.23
N THR A 115 5.94 4.15 -13.37
CA THR A 115 4.92 5.15 -13.77
C THR A 115 3.94 4.60 -14.80
N GLY A 116 4.34 3.56 -15.54
CA GLY A 116 3.46 2.76 -16.40
C GLY A 116 2.75 1.63 -15.63
N SER A 117 2.67 0.45 -16.23
CA SER A 117 2.12 -0.76 -15.60
C SER A 117 3.19 -1.81 -15.30
N LEU A 118 2.86 -2.73 -14.38
CA LEU A 118 3.67 -3.90 -14.03
C LEU A 118 2.74 -5.12 -13.88
N ALA A 119 2.95 -6.15 -14.70
CA ALA A 119 2.17 -7.39 -14.67
C ALA A 119 2.85 -8.57 -13.94
N SER A 120 4.04 -8.32 -13.37
CA SER A 120 4.85 -9.31 -12.63
C SER A 120 4.03 -10.05 -11.56
N GLN A 121 4.26 -11.36 -11.43
CA GLN A 121 3.60 -12.22 -10.45
C GLN A 121 3.95 -11.84 -9.01
N SER A 122 5.20 -11.43 -8.76
CA SER A 122 5.65 -11.01 -7.44
C SER A 122 6.73 -9.93 -7.52
N VAL A 123 6.87 -9.17 -6.45
CA VAL A 123 7.95 -8.19 -6.28
C VAL A 123 8.64 -8.44 -4.94
N ALA A 124 9.85 -8.99 -4.98
CA ALA A 124 10.70 -9.13 -3.80
C ALA A 124 11.57 -7.88 -3.62
N VAL A 125 11.43 -7.20 -2.48
CA VAL A 125 12.16 -5.96 -2.15
C VAL A 125 13.18 -6.23 -1.04
N ALA A 126 14.47 -6.13 -1.38
CA ALA A 126 15.55 -6.29 -0.41
C ALA A 126 15.56 -5.14 0.63
N ALA A 127 16.09 -5.42 1.82
CA ALA A 127 16.26 -4.40 2.86
C ALA A 127 17.06 -3.19 2.33
N GLY A 128 16.56 -1.99 2.58
CA GLY A 128 17.16 -0.73 2.10
C GLY A 128 16.92 -0.42 0.61
N ALA A 129 16.20 -1.27 -0.12
CA ALA A 129 15.67 -0.95 -1.44
C ALA A 129 14.23 -0.40 -1.33
N LEU A 130 13.80 0.29 -2.37
CA LEU A 130 12.47 0.91 -2.46
C LEU A 130 11.74 0.46 -3.73
N PHE A 131 10.50 0.00 -3.57
CA PHE A 131 9.56 -0.15 -4.67
C PHE A 131 8.58 1.02 -4.69
N ASP A 132 8.66 1.90 -5.69
CA ASP A 132 7.78 3.06 -5.84
C ASP A 132 6.81 2.88 -7.00
N MET A 133 5.52 2.74 -6.70
CA MET A 133 4.47 2.73 -7.71
C MET A 133 3.84 4.12 -7.83
N SER A 134 4.01 4.74 -9.00
CA SER A 134 3.57 6.09 -9.35
C SER A 134 2.53 6.12 -10.49
N PRO A 135 1.43 5.35 -10.42
CA PRO A 135 0.52 5.23 -11.56
C PRO A 135 -0.13 6.58 -11.90
N THR A 136 -0.25 6.87 -13.20
CA THR A 136 -0.92 8.06 -13.74
C THR A 136 -2.42 7.87 -13.96
N ALA A 137 -2.88 6.61 -13.95
CA ALA A 137 -4.28 6.21 -14.03
C ALA A 137 -4.58 5.13 -12.97
N ASN A 138 -5.86 4.95 -12.62
CA ASN A 138 -6.24 3.95 -11.63
C ASN A 138 -5.76 2.56 -12.07
N THR A 139 -4.99 1.89 -11.21
CA THR A 139 -4.31 0.64 -11.53
C THR A 139 -4.53 -0.37 -10.41
N THR A 140 -4.65 -1.65 -10.76
CA THR A 140 -4.63 -2.76 -9.81
C THR A 140 -3.36 -3.57 -10.03
N TYR A 141 -2.60 -3.78 -8.95
CA TYR A 141 -1.52 -4.76 -8.93
C TYR A 141 -1.96 -5.98 -8.13
N ALA A 142 -2.01 -7.12 -8.83
CA ALA A 142 -2.50 -8.38 -8.26
C ALA A 142 -1.40 -9.27 -7.69
N GLY A 143 -0.14 -9.02 -8.07
CA GLY A 143 1.01 -9.77 -7.55
C GLY A 143 1.26 -9.52 -6.07
N VAL A 144 2.08 -10.38 -5.48
CA VAL A 144 2.50 -10.28 -4.08
C VAL A 144 3.75 -9.42 -3.97
N ILE A 145 3.74 -8.41 -3.10
CA ILE A 145 4.95 -7.70 -2.70
C ILE A 145 5.48 -8.33 -1.41
N GLU A 146 6.75 -8.68 -1.39
CA GLU A 146 7.43 -9.37 -0.28
C GLU A 146 8.82 -8.79 0.02
N GLY A 147 9.41 -9.22 1.14
CA GLY A 147 10.74 -8.79 1.57
C GLY A 147 10.74 -7.70 2.64
N ALA A 148 11.91 -7.17 2.94
CA ALA A 148 12.12 -6.24 4.05
C ALA A 148 12.35 -4.79 3.59
N GLY A 149 12.34 -4.53 2.29
CA GLY A 149 12.45 -3.18 1.74
C GLY A 149 11.13 -2.42 1.78
N ASP A 150 11.23 -1.12 1.54
CA ASP A 150 10.10 -0.20 1.67
C ASP A 150 9.25 -0.17 0.40
N PHE A 151 7.99 0.20 0.58
CA PHE A 151 7.04 0.44 -0.49
C PHE A 151 6.56 1.89 -0.49
N GLN A 152 6.56 2.52 -1.65
CA GLN A 152 6.00 3.86 -1.84
C GLN A 152 4.88 3.85 -2.86
N LYS A 153 3.77 4.48 -2.51
CA LYS A 153 2.74 4.90 -3.46
C LYS A 153 2.91 6.40 -3.71
N SER A 154 3.30 6.73 -4.93
CA SER A 154 3.33 8.10 -5.43
C SER A 154 2.32 8.29 -6.59
N GLY A 155 2.25 9.49 -7.17
CA GLY A 155 1.28 9.82 -8.21
C GLY A 155 -0.16 10.01 -7.71
N ALA A 156 -0.96 10.80 -8.42
CA ALA A 156 -2.29 11.22 -7.96
C ALA A 156 -3.39 10.15 -8.07
N ALA A 157 -3.18 9.09 -8.87
CA ALA A 157 -4.19 8.08 -9.12
C ALA A 157 -4.38 7.10 -7.94
N THR A 158 -5.42 6.26 -8.04
CA THR A 158 -5.61 5.14 -7.12
C THR A 158 -4.77 3.94 -7.55
N LEU A 159 -3.93 3.44 -6.64
CA LEU A 159 -3.35 2.09 -6.76
C LEU A 159 -4.14 1.13 -5.88
N THR A 160 -4.61 0.04 -6.46
CA THR A 160 -5.22 -1.07 -5.72
C THR A 160 -4.20 -2.21 -5.59
N LEU A 161 -3.86 -2.60 -4.36
CA LEU A 161 -3.13 -3.83 -4.09
C LEU A 161 -4.13 -4.93 -3.75
N SER A 162 -4.30 -5.90 -4.65
CA SER A 162 -5.22 -7.03 -4.45
C SER A 162 -4.53 -8.31 -4.02
N GLY A 163 -3.21 -8.42 -4.18
CA GLY A 163 -2.41 -9.53 -3.66
C GLY A 163 -2.30 -9.52 -2.13
N ASN A 164 -1.89 -10.66 -1.58
CA ASN A 164 -1.58 -10.79 -0.15
C ASN A 164 -0.14 -10.32 0.11
N ASN A 165 0.04 -9.03 0.35
CA ASN A 165 1.37 -8.46 0.50
C ASN A 165 1.96 -8.81 1.87
N THR A 166 3.16 -9.39 1.87
CA THR A 166 3.87 -9.93 3.03
C THR A 166 5.12 -9.13 3.39
N TYR A 167 5.44 -8.07 2.66
CA TYR A 167 6.59 -7.23 2.97
C TYR A 167 6.48 -6.57 4.35
N THR A 168 7.62 -6.43 5.01
CA THR A 168 7.72 -5.89 6.38
C THR A 168 8.34 -4.49 6.42
N GLY A 169 8.90 -4.00 5.32
CA GLY A 169 9.35 -2.60 5.24
C GLY A 169 8.19 -1.62 5.35
N ASP A 170 8.51 -0.34 5.47
CA ASP A 170 7.51 0.70 5.68
C ASP A 170 6.75 1.02 4.40
N THR A 171 5.52 1.52 4.56
CA THR A 171 4.71 2.05 3.46
C THR A 171 4.65 3.58 3.54
N THR A 172 5.00 4.28 2.47
CA THR A 172 4.77 5.73 2.35
C THR A 172 3.78 6.03 1.24
N ILE A 173 2.73 6.80 1.53
CA ILE A 173 1.76 7.28 0.53
C ILE A 173 1.93 8.79 0.39
N THR A 174 2.56 9.23 -0.70
CA THR A 174 2.86 10.65 -0.92
C THR A 174 1.76 11.40 -1.66
N ALA A 175 0.95 10.69 -2.47
CA ALA A 175 -0.15 11.28 -3.21
C ALA A 175 -1.22 10.23 -3.61
N GLY A 176 -2.42 10.73 -3.91
CA GLY A 176 -3.53 9.91 -4.38
C GLY A 176 -4.01 8.90 -3.34
N THR A 177 -4.47 7.74 -3.82
CA THR A 177 -5.02 6.70 -2.96
C THR A 177 -4.21 5.40 -3.08
N LEU A 178 -3.82 4.83 -1.95
CA LEU A 178 -3.46 3.41 -1.86
C LEU A 178 -4.66 2.65 -1.31
N ARG A 179 -5.23 1.73 -2.09
CA ARG A 179 -6.33 0.87 -1.67
C ARG A 179 -5.87 -0.58 -1.55
N VAL A 180 -6.02 -1.18 -0.38
CA VAL A 180 -5.67 -2.59 -0.14
C VAL A 180 -6.95 -3.41 -0.05
N THR A 181 -7.12 -4.35 -0.98
CA THR A 181 -8.22 -5.34 -0.94
C THR A 181 -7.72 -6.74 -0.54
N GLY A 182 -6.43 -7.01 -0.73
CA GLY A 182 -5.75 -8.19 -0.17
C GLY A 182 -5.28 -7.96 1.27
N SER A 183 -4.06 -8.38 1.60
CA SER A 183 -3.41 -8.13 2.89
C SER A 183 -2.24 -7.14 2.78
N LEU A 184 -1.86 -6.57 3.92
CA LEU A 184 -0.70 -5.71 4.07
C LEU A 184 0.00 -6.05 5.39
N ALA A 185 1.26 -6.51 5.32
CA ALA A 185 2.09 -6.85 6.48
C ALA A 185 3.09 -5.76 6.89
N SER A 186 3.06 -4.62 6.21
CA SER A 186 3.91 -3.45 6.49
C SER A 186 3.91 -3.07 7.97
N GLN A 187 5.07 -2.67 8.50
CA GLN A 187 5.23 -2.26 9.89
C GLN A 187 4.62 -0.88 10.16
N SER A 188 4.60 0.00 9.16
CA SER A 188 3.99 1.31 9.28
C SER A 188 3.44 1.83 7.95
N VAL A 189 2.43 2.69 8.02
CA VAL A 189 1.94 3.45 6.86
C VAL A 189 1.99 4.93 7.19
N ASP A 190 2.87 5.68 6.54
CA ASP A 190 2.86 7.13 6.58
C ASP A 190 2.00 7.70 5.44
N VAL A 191 0.99 8.49 5.79
CA VAL A 191 0.02 9.05 4.83
C VAL A 191 0.20 10.56 4.77
N ALA A 192 0.72 11.06 3.65
CA ALA A 192 0.91 12.49 3.43
C ALA A 192 -0.43 13.26 3.40
N ALA A 193 -0.39 14.55 3.72
CA ALA A 193 -1.56 15.43 3.64
C ALA A 193 -2.19 15.37 2.23
N GLY A 194 -3.51 15.20 2.18
CA GLY A 194 -4.27 15.07 0.93
C GLY A 194 -4.20 13.69 0.26
N ALA A 195 -3.37 12.76 0.76
CA ALA A 195 -3.42 11.36 0.35
C ALA A 195 -4.45 10.56 1.16
N LEU A 196 -4.82 9.38 0.64
CA LEU A 196 -5.77 8.47 1.25
C LEU A 196 -5.20 7.05 1.35
N PHE A 197 -5.22 6.48 2.56
CA PHE A 197 -5.01 5.06 2.77
C PHE A 197 -6.36 4.34 2.95
N GLY A 198 -6.70 3.45 2.02
CA GLY A 198 -7.95 2.69 2.03
C GLY A 198 -7.72 1.20 2.29
N MET A 199 -8.43 0.61 3.23
CA MET A 199 -8.44 -0.84 3.46
C MET A 199 -9.85 -1.40 3.26
N SER A 200 -9.95 -2.45 2.45
CA SER A 200 -11.20 -3.17 2.13
C SER A 200 -10.98 -4.69 2.18
N PRO A 201 -10.64 -5.23 3.37
CA PRO A 201 -10.33 -6.65 3.47
C PRO A 201 -11.58 -7.51 3.17
N ALA A 202 -11.38 -8.62 2.47
CA ALA A 202 -12.45 -9.57 2.14
C ALA A 202 -12.90 -10.43 3.35
N ALA A 203 -12.03 -10.58 4.35
CA ALA A 203 -12.27 -11.31 5.58
C ALA A 203 -11.86 -10.46 6.79
N ASN A 204 -12.20 -10.93 8.00
CA ASN A 204 -11.79 -10.23 9.20
C ASN A 204 -10.25 -10.21 9.30
N THR A 205 -9.68 -9.01 9.41
CA THR A 205 -8.23 -8.80 9.37
C THR A 205 -7.80 -7.91 10.52
N THR A 206 -6.63 -8.17 11.07
CA THR A 206 -5.95 -7.26 12.01
C THR A 206 -4.76 -6.63 11.31
N TYR A 207 -4.67 -5.31 11.36
CA TYR A 207 -3.46 -4.57 11.01
C TYR A 207 -2.77 -4.12 12.31
N ALA A 208 -1.53 -4.57 12.50
CA ALA A 208 -0.73 -4.30 13.70
C ALA A 208 0.21 -3.11 13.54
N GLY A 209 0.50 -2.71 12.30
CA GLY A 209 1.35 -1.56 12.03
C GLY A 209 0.73 -0.24 12.48
N VAL A 210 1.58 0.78 12.60
CA VAL A 210 1.16 2.16 12.93
C VAL A 210 0.79 2.90 11.65
N ILE A 211 -0.37 3.56 11.64
CA ILE A 211 -0.71 4.54 10.60
C ILE A 211 -0.40 5.95 11.13
N SER A 212 0.36 6.74 10.38
CA SER A 212 0.81 8.10 10.73
C SER A 212 0.53 9.11 9.62
N GLY A 213 0.87 10.38 9.88
CA GLY A 213 0.79 11.46 8.91
C GLY A 213 -0.53 12.25 8.95
N ALA A 214 -0.67 13.20 8.03
CA ALA A 214 -1.83 14.10 8.00
C ALA A 214 -2.91 13.68 6.99
N GLY A 215 -2.68 12.59 6.26
CA GLY A 215 -3.62 12.06 5.28
C GLY A 215 -4.78 11.29 5.90
N ASN A 216 -5.75 10.97 5.04
CA ASN A 216 -7.01 10.36 5.45
C ASN A 216 -6.91 8.83 5.47
N PHE A 217 -7.78 8.20 6.26
CA PHE A 217 -7.96 6.76 6.29
C PHE A 217 -9.40 6.37 5.89
N GLN A 218 -9.55 5.31 5.10
CA GLN A 218 -10.85 4.76 4.74
C GLN A 218 -10.95 3.26 4.99
N LYS A 219 -11.95 2.85 5.75
CA LYS A 219 -12.40 1.46 5.83
C LYS A 219 -13.61 1.24 4.94
N SER A 220 -13.53 0.24 4.06
CA SER A 220 -14.64 -0.23 3.22
C SER A 220 -14.73 -1.76 3.24
N GLY A 221 -15.71 -2.35 2.53
CA GLY A 221 -15.97 -3.80 2.54
C GLY A 221 -16.69 -4.27 3.81
N ALA A 222 -17.38 -5.42 3.72
CA ALA A 222 -18.27 -5.90 4.78
C ALA A 222 -17.55 -6.44 6.03
N ALA A 223 -16.29 -6.86 5.90
CA ALA A 223 -15.56 -7.49 6.99
C ALA A 223 -15.18 -6.52 8.12
N THR A 224 -14.73 -7.07 9.25
CA THR A 224 -14.10 -6.31 10.32
C THR A 224 -12.62 -6.07 10.03
N LEU A 225 -12.20 -4.82 10.06
CA LEU A 225 -10.79 -4.46 10.16
C LEU A 225 -10.49 -4.06 11.61
N THR A 226 -9.53 -4.73 12.24
CA THR A 226 -9.02 -4.37 13.56
C THR A 226 -7.71 -3.61 13.41
N LEU A 227 -7.67 -2.35 13.84
CA LEU A 227 -6.43 -1.61 14.03
C LEU A 227 -5.93 -1.85 15.46
N SER A 228 -4.79 -2.51 15.58
CA SER A 228 -4.19 -2.85 16.89
C SER A 228 -2.95 -2.03 17.23
N GLY A 229 -2.32 -1.39 16.24
CA GLY A 229 -1.25 -0.43 16.46
C GLY A 229 -1.74 0.89 17.07
N ASN A 230 -0.78 1.68 17.57
CA ASN A 230 -1.03 3.03 18.07
C ASN A 230 -1.06 4.01 16.90
N ASN A 231 -2.22 4.21 16.29
CA ASN A 231 -2.34 5.05 15.10
C ASN A 231 -2.30 6.53 15.48
N THR A 232 -1.38 7.28 14.85
CA THR A 232 -1.06 8.68 15.13
C THR A 232 -1.45 9.63 14.00
N TYR A 233 -2.05 9.12 12.92
CA TYR A 233 -2.50 9.98 11.83
C TYR A 233 -3.59 10.96 12.27
N THR A 234 -3.52 12.18 11.76
CA THR A 234 -4.42 13.28 12.16
C THR A 234 -5.50 13.57 11.13
N GLY A 235 -5.41 13.02 9.92
CA GLY A 235 -6.47 13.16 8.92
C GLY A 235 -7.74 12.42 9.31
N ASP A 236 -8.77 12.57 8.49
CA ASP A 236 -10.09 12.04 8.79
C ASP A 236 -10.18 10.54 8.53
N THR A 237 -11.02 9.86 9.32
CA THR A 237 -11.37 8.46 9.12
C THR A 237 -12.77 8.35 8.52
N THR A 238 -12.92 7.65 7.40
CA THR A 238 -14.23 7.32 6.83
C THR A 238 -14.48 5.81 6.89
N ILE A 239 -15.61 5.39 7.44
CA ILE A 239 -16.05 4.00 7.46
C ILE A 239 -17.28 3.90 6.56
N THR A 240 -17.12 3.29 5.39
CA THR A 240 -18.19 3.18 4.39
C THR A 240 -18.99 1.88 4.50
N ALA A 241 -18.38 0.81 5.03
CA ALA A 241 -19.03 -0.49 5.23
C ALA A 241 -18.29 -1.35 6.27
N GLY A 242 -19.01 -2.34 6.80
CA GLY A 242 -18.48 -3.31 7.76
C GLY A 242 -18.13 -2.67 9.10
N THR A 243 -17.15 -3.25 9.80
CA THR A 243 -16.68 -2.76 11.10
C THR A 243 -15.25 -2.26 11.02
N LEU A 244 -14.99 -1.06 11.54
CA LEU A 244 -13.65 -0.66 11.96
C LEU A 244 -13.57 -0.84 13.48
N ARG A 245 -12.76 -1.80 13.93
CA ARG A 245 -12.45 -2.01 15.34
C ARG A 245 -11.09 -1.39 15.67
N VAL A 246 -11.02 -0.64 16.76
CA VAL A 246 -9.75 -0.06 17.25
C VAL A 246 -9.44 -0.62 18.62
N THR A 247 -8.36 -1.40 18.73
CA THR A 247 -7.87 -1.96 20.00
C THR A 247 -6.63 -1.21 20.53
N GLY A 248 -5.85 -0.61 19.63
CA GLY A 248 -4.79 0.35 19.96
C GLY A 248 -5.34 1.78 20.14
N SER A 249 -4.58 2.78 19.69
CA SER A 249 -5.01 4.19 19.69
C SER A 249 -5.44 4.69 18.31
N LEU A 250 -6.19 5.78 18.30
CA LEU A 250 -6.62 6.50 17.10
C LEU A 250 -6.54 8.02 17.34
N ALA A 251 -5.65 8.71 16.63
CA ALA A 251 -5.47 10.16 16.71
C ALA A 251 -6.28 10.96 15.66
N SER A 252 -7.03 10.28 14.78
CA SER A 252 -7.90 10.87 13.76
C SER A 252 -8.76 11.99 14.33
N GLN A 253 -8.82 13.13 13.63
CA GLN A 253 -9.60 14.30 14.10
C GLN A 253 -11.11 14.11 13.96
N SER A 254 -11.55 13.30 12.99
CA SER A 254 -12.94 12.92 12.84
C SER A 254 -13.09 11.47 12.38
N VAL A 255 -14.25 10.88 12.67
CA VAL A 255 -14.67 9.57 12.17
C VAL A 255 -16.08 9.71 11.59
N ALA A 256 -16.22 9.58 10.27
CA ALA A 256 -17.51 9.52 9.60
C ALA A 256 -17.95 8.06 9.41
N VAL A 257 -19.08 7.68 10.01
CA VAL A 257 -19.61 6.31 9.96
C VAL A 257 -20.85 6.29 9.07
N SER A 258 -20.76 5.59 7.94
CA SER A 258 -21.87 5.47 6.99
C SER A 258 -22.98 4.57 7.52
N SER A 259 -24.20 4.74 7.01
CA SER A 259 -25.33 3.87 7.38
C SER A 259 -24.99 2.40 7.16
N GLY A 260 -25.32 1.54 8.12
CA GLY A 260 -25.00 0.12 8.10
C GLY A 260 -23.54 -0.24 8.47
N ALA A 261 -22.65 0.74 8.61
CA ALA A 261 -21.30 0.53 9.13
C ALA A 261 -21.26 0.67 10.66
N LEU A 262 -20.19 0.12 11.26
CA LEU A 262 -19.94 0.14 12.69
C LEU A 262 -18.53 0.67 12.99
N PHE A 263 -18.45 1.63 13.91
CA PHE A 263 -17.21 2.02 14.56
C PHE A 263 -17.16 1.41 15.98
N ASP A 264 -16.24 0.48 16.20
CA ASP A 264 -16.07 -0.23 17.49
C ASP A 264 -14.75 0.18 18.15
N MET A 265 -14.81 0.95 19.24
CA MET A 265 -13.64 1.28 20.05
C MET A 265 -13.51 0.28 21.20
N SER A 266 -12.40 -0.45 21.22
CA SER A 266 -12.10 -1.54 22.15
C SER A 266 -10.77 -1.34 22.90
N PRO A 267 -10.55 -0.20 23.56
CA PRO A 267 -9.25 0.10 24.15
C PRO A 267 -8.93 -0.84 25.32
N SER A 268 -7.65 -1.22 25.44
CA SER A 268 -7.13 -2.02 26.56
C SER A 268 -6.71 -1.17 27.78
N THR A 269 -6.53 0.14 27.57
CA THR A 269 -6.21 1.12 28.62
C THR A 269 -7.17 2.30 28.57
N ASN A 270 -7.29 3.04 29.67
CA ASN A 270 -8.14 4.22 29.70
C ASN A 270 -7.72 5.21 28.61
N THR A 271 -8.67 5.62 27.79
CA THR A 271 -8.41 6.42 26.58
C THR A 271 -9.42 7.54 26.47
N THR A 272 -8.98 8.73 26.07
CA THR A 272 -9.85 9.84 25.68
C THR A 272 -9.77 10.00 24.17
N TYR A 273 -10.92 10.02 23.50
CA TYR A 273 -11.03 10.38 22.09
C TYR A 273 -11.73 11.72 21.95
N ALA A 274 -10.99 12.71 21.45
CA ALA A 274 -11.45 14.09 21.30
C ALA A 274 -12.03 14.39 19.91
N GLY A 275 -11.81 13.52 18.93
CA GLY A 275 -12.33 13.69 17.59
C GLY A 275 -13.86 13.58 17.53
N VAL A 276 -14.44 14.12 16.46
CA VAL A 276 -15.89 14.07 16.23
C VAL A 276 -16.28 12.78 15.52
N ILE A 277 -17.22 12.03 16.08
CA ILE A 277 -17.86 10.90 15.39
C ILE A 277 -19.17 11.40 14.75
N SER A 278 -19.37 11.12 13.46
CA SER A 278 -20.51 11.61 12.67
C SER A 278 -21.11 10.53 11.76
N GLY A 279 -22.23 10.84 11.11
CA GLY A 279 -22.88 9.96 10.13
C GLY A 279 -24.01 9.09 10.71
N ALA A 280 -24.63 8.28 9.86
CA ALA A 280 -25.81 7.48 10.21
C ALA A 280 -25.46 6.05 10.72
N GLY A 281 -24.17 5.72 10.78
CA GLY A 281 -23.70 4.42 11.26
C GLY A 281 -23.70 4.31 12.79
N ASN A 282 -23.46 3.09 13.25
CA ASN A 282 -23.51 2.76 14.67
C ASN A 282 -22.13 2.97 15.33
N PHE A 283 -22.17 3.26 16.63
CA PHE A 283 -21.00 3.30 17.50
C PHE A 283 -21.08 2.22 18.56
N GLN A 284 -19.96 1.54 18.82
CA GLN A 284 -19.82 0.56 19.89
C GLN A 284 -18.58 0.87 20.73
N LYS A 285 -18.77 0.80 22.05
CA LYS A 285 -17.69 0.67 23.02
C LYS A 285 -17.62 -0.79 23.46
N SER A 286 -16.49 -1.44 23.16
CA SER A 286 -16.12 -2.75 23.67
C SER A 286 -14.82 -2.67 24.48
N GLY A 287 -14.29 -3.79 24.98
CA GLY A 287 -13.10 -3.80 25.83
C GLY A 287 -13.36 -3.36 27.28
N ALA A 288 -12.50 -3.79 28.21
CA ALA A 288 -12.72 -3.61 29.64
C ALA A 288 -12.41 -2.20 30.18
N ALA A 289 -11.58 -1.43 29.48
CA ALA A 289 -11.12 -0.11 29.95
C ALA A 289 -12.20 0.98 29.80
N THR A 290 -11.93 2.15 30.38
CA THR A 290 -12.75 3.35 30.18
C THR A 290 -12.39 4.03 28.85
N LEU A 291 -13.40 4.29 28.02
CA LEU A 291 -13.29 5.23 26.91
C LEU A 291 -14.03 6.51 27.26
N THR A 292 -13.37 7.66 27.16
CA THR A 292 -14.01 8.97 27.29
C THR A 292 -14.15 9.60 25.91
N LEU A 293 -15.38 9.87 25.48
CA LEU A 293 -15.66 10.69 24.31
C LEU A 293 -15.81 12.15 24.74
N SER A 294 -14.85 12.99 24.36
CA SER A 294 -14.86 14.43 24.69
C SER A 294 -15.26 15.32 23.52
N GLY A 295 -15.29 14.78 22.29
CA GLY A 295 -15.76 15.49 21.11
C GLY A 295 -17.28 15.69 21.07
N ASN A 296 -17.73 16.63 20.25
CA ASN A 296 -19.15 16.89 19.99
C ASN A 296 -19.65 15.91 18.92
N ASN A 297 -20.01 14.70 19.32
CA ASN A 297 -20.41 13.66 18.37
C ASN A 297 -21.81 13.91 17.82
N THR A 298 -21.95 13.75 16.50
CA THR A 298 -23.15 14.05 15.72
C THR A 298 -23.71 12.83 14.97
N TYR A 299 -23.17 11.63 15.24
CA TYR A 299 -23.68 10.42 14.62
C TYR A 299 -25.10 10.09 15.12
N THR A 300 -25.95 9.61 14.21
CA THR A 300 -27.37 9.35 14.47
C THR A 300 -27.72 7.88 14.60
N GLY A 301 -26.78 6.97 14.30
CA GLY A 301 -26.96 5.54 14.59
C GLY A 301 -26.95 5.24 16.10
N ALA A 302 -27.13 3.97 16.45
CA ALA A 302 -27.21 3.53 17.84
C ALA A 302 -25.84 3.54 18.52
N THR A 303 -25.84 3.78 19.83
CA THR A 303 -24.69 3.63 20.72
C THR A 303 -24.83 2.36 21.54
N THR A 304 -23.86 1.44 21.43
CA THR A 304 -23.82 0.21 22.25
C THR A 304 -22.61 0.22 23.17
N VAL A 305 -22.81 -0.02 24.47
CA VAL A 305 -21.73 -0.25 25.44
C VAL A 305 -21.78 -1.71 25.86
N SER A 306 -20.87 -2.51 25.30
CA SER A 306 -20.86 -3.96 25.53
C SER A 306 -19.96 -4.39 26.70
N ALA A 307 -18.96 -3.58 27.06
CA ALA A 307 -18.06 -3.85 28.17
C ALA A 307 -17.36 -2.57 28.67
N GLY A 308 -16.87 -2.62 29.91
CA GLY A 308 -16.14 -1.52 30.54
C GLY A 308 -17.00 -0.28 30.73
N THR A 309 -16.38 0.89 30.68
CA THR A 309 -17.06 2.18 30.87
C THR A 309 -16.98 3.04 29.61
N LEU A 310 -18.11 3.59 29.18
CA LEU A 310 -18.17 4.70 28.23
C LEU A 310 -18.44 6.00 29.00
N GLY A 311 -17.43 6.86 29.11
CA GLY A 311 -17.57 8.23 29.57
C GLY A 311 -17.91 9.16 28.40
N VAL A 312 -18.84 10.10 28.60
CA VAL A 312 -19.14 11.15 27.62
C VAL A 312 -19.10 12.50 28.31
N THR A 313 -18.14 13.33 27.93
CA THR A 313 -18.05 14.73 28.38
C THR A 313 -18.43 15.73 27.29
N GLY A 314 -18.40 15.30 26.02
CA GLY A 314 -18.83 16.10 24.86
C GLY A 314 -20.34 15.96 24.59
N SER A 315 -20.72 15.58 23.37
CA SER A 315 -22.12 15.30 23.02
C SER A 315 -22.31 13.96 22.32
N LEU A 316 -23.53 13.42 22.37
CA LEU A 316 -24.02 12.33 21.51
C LEU A 316 -25.33 12.76 20.82
N ALA A 317 -25.45 12.51 19.51
CA ALA A 317 -26.68 12.75 18.72
C ALA A 317 -27.38 11.45 18.29
N THR A 318 -27.15 10.38 19.06
CA THR A 318 -27.50 8.99 18.78
C THR A 318 -29.00 8.73 18.83
N SER A 319 -29.49 7.76 18.05
CA SER A 319 -30.92 7.37 18.06
C SER A 319 -31.31 6.50 19.25
N SER A 320 -30.38 5.75 19.84
CA SER A 320 -30.63 4.89 20.99
C SER A 320 -29.33 4.57 21.71
N ILE A 321 -29.43 4.23 23.00
CA ILE A 321 -28.31 3.80 23.83
C ILE A 321 -28.65 2.44 24.44
N ASN A 322 -27.79 1.45 24.23
CA ASN A 322 -27.86 0.14 24.87
C ASN A 322 -26.62 -0.10 25.73
N VAL A 323 -26.81 -0.33 27.02
CA VAL A 323 -25.73 -0.66 27.97
C VAL A 323 -25.94 -2.10 28.43
N ALA A 324 -25.01 -2.98 28.05
CA ALA A 324 -25.07 -4.38 28.42
C ALA A 324 -24.88 -4.60 29.93
N SER A 325 -25.33 -5.76 30.43
CA SER A 325 -25.09 -6.15 31.83
C SER A 325 -23.59 -6.13 32.14
N GLY A 326 -23.21 -5.48 33.25
CA GLY A 326 -21.82 -5.31 33.66
C GLY A 326 -21.05 -4.19 32.96
N ALA A 327 -21.62 -3.54 31.94
CA ALA A 327 -21.07 -2.32 31.36
C ALA A 327 -21.61 -1.08 32.08
N THR A 328 -20.86 0.03 31.98
CA THR A 328 -21.23 1.32 32.57
C THR A 328 -21.21 2.41 31.51
N MET A 329 -22.19 3.31 31.57
CA MET A 329 -22.13 4.60 30.87
C MET A 329 -22.08 5.72 31.92
N ASN A 330 -21.08 6.59 31.83
CA ASN A 330 -21.01 7.83 32.59
C ASN A 330 -21.25 8.99 31.62
N PHE A 331 -22.24 9.82 31.93
CA PHE A 331 -22.63 10.91 31.04
C PHE A 331 -22.62 12.23 31.81
N SER A 332 -21.72 13.13 31.41
CA SER A 332 -21.64 14.51 31.92
C SER A 332 -21.68 15.54 30.78
N GLY A 333 -22.08 15.11 29.59
CA GLY A 333 -22.16 15.89 28.36
C GLY A 333 -23.59 16.25 27.95
N SER A 334 -23.83 16.44 26.66
CA SER A 334 -25.15 16.72 26.08
C SER A 334 -25.67 15.58 25.19
N LEU A 335 -26.94 15.19 25.37
CA LEU A 335 -27.61 14.18 24.56
C LEU A 335 -28.66 14.85 23.67
N THR A 336 -28.62 14.59 22.36
CA THR A 336 -29.63 15.03 21.40
C THR A 336 -30.20 13.85 20.63
N ASN A 337 -31.41 13.99 20.07
CA ASN A 337 -32.11 13.01 19.22
C ASN A 337 -32.67 11.71 19.84
N LEU A 338 -32.73 11.58 21.17
CA LEU A 338 -33.60 10.54 21.77
C LEU A 338 -35.06 11.01 21.72
N SER A 339 -35.91 10.34 20.96
CA SER A 339 -37.36 10.48 21.14
C SER A 339 -37.75 9.88 22.48
N SER A 340 -38.42 10.66 23.32
CA SER A 340 -38.97 10.28 24.63
C SER A 340 -39.93 9.11 24.56
#